data_AF-M8BLJ0-F1
#
_entry.id   AF-M8BLJ0-F1
#
_cell.length_a   1.000
_cell.length_b   1.000
_cell.length_c   1.000
_cell.angle_alpha   90.00
_cell.angle_beta   90.00
_cell.angle_gamma   90.00
#
_symmetry.space_group_name_H-M   'P 1'
#
loop_
_entity.id
_entity.type
_entity.pdbx_description
1 polymer ?
#
loop_
_entity_poly.entity_id
_entity_poly.type
_entity_poly.pdbx_seq_one_letter_code
_entity_poly.pdbx_strand_id
1 'polypeptide(L)'
;MLPAASSALLSVAADTIIVPSPQPFIWQKAHATFYGGADASDTMGGACGYGNLFSEGYGTRTCYKIACDRKRADPLFCKPDVTVTVTAMNFCPPNDALPNDNGGWCNTPRPHFDMAQPAWEKIGVYKGGIIPHVPKAANI
;
A
#
# COMPACT_ATOMS: atom_id res chain seq x y z
N MET A 1 -69.96 19.91 7.57
CA MET A 1 -68.89 20.25 8.52
C MET A 1 -67.88 19.11 8.48
N LEU A 2 -66.65 19.38 8.03
CA LEU A 2 -65.51 18.45 8.11
C LEU A 2 -65.02 18.37 9.58
N PRO A 3 -64.31 17.30 10.00
CA PRO A 3 -62.88 17.23 9.69
C PRO A 3 -62.38 15.84 9.23
N ALA A 4 -61.25 15.91 8.52
CA ALA A 4 -60.51 14.82 7.93
C ALA A 4 -59.73 14.03 8.99
N ALA A 5 -59.66 12.71 8.85
CA ALA A 5 -58.67 11.87 9.50
C ALA A 5 -57.62 11.48 8.46
N SER A 6 -56.51 12.21 8.44
CA SER A 6 -55.31 11.87 7.66
C SER A 6 -54.64 10.64 8.28
N SER A 7 -54.75 9.49 7.61
CA SER A 7 -53.88 8.34 7.88
C SER A 7 -52.47 8.66 7.39
N ALA A 8 -51.60 9.10 8.30
CA ALA A 8 -50.18 9.19 8.03
C ALA A 8 -49.59 7.77 8.07
N LEU A 9 -49.31 7.20 6.89
CA LEU A 9 -48.42 6.06 6.77
C LEU A 9 -47.03 6.49 7.28
N LEU A 10 -46.58 5.94 8.41
CA LEU A 10 -45.17 6.00 8.78
C LEU A 10 -44.38 5.16 7.76
N SER A 11 -43.88 5.82 6.71
CA SER A 11 -42.76 5.26 5.97
C SER A 11 -41.55 5.31 6.89
N VAL A 12 -41.09 4.14 7.33
CA VAL A 12 -39.70 4.01 7.78
C VAL A 12 -38.86 4.25 6.53
N ALA A 13 -38.44 5.49 6.32
CA ALA A 13 -37.29 5.74 5.49
C ALA A 13 -36.14 5.05 6.21
N ALA A 14 -35.81 3.82 5.80
CA ALA A 14 -34.47 3.33 6.03
C ALA A 14 -33.59 4.38 5.35
N ASP A 15 -32.89 5.18 6.15
CA ASP A 15 -31.83 6.01 5.65
C ASP A 15 -30.89 5.05 4.92
N THR A 16 -31.02 4.99 3.60
CA THR A 16 -29.98 4.52 2.71
C THR A 16 -28.89 5.58 2.79
N ILE A 17 -28.20 5.59 3.93
CA ILE A 17 -26.83 6.01 3.98
C ILE A 17 -26.15 5.00 3.06
N ILE A 18 -25.98 5.40 1.81
CA ILE A 18 -24.94 4.87 0.94
C ILE A 18 -23.64 5.26 1.64
N VAL A 19 -23.29 4.54 2.71
CA VAL A 19 -21.91 4.45 3.14
C VAL A 19 -21.27 3.74 1.94
N PRO A 20 -20.36 4.38 1.18
CA PRO A 20 -19.61 3.62 0.20
C PRO A 20 -19.00 2.46 0.97
N SER A 21 -19.43 1.24 0.64
CA SER A 21 -18.83 0.02 1.17
C SER A 21 -17.31 0.21 1.11
N PRO A 22 -16.56 0.00 2.22
CA PRO A 22 -15.10 0.09 2.17
C PRO A 22 -14.68 -0.83 1.03
N GLN A 23 -14.11 -0.25 -0.03
CA GLN A 23 -13.74 -1.01 -1.22
C GLN A 23 -12.91 -2.20 -0.74
N PRO A 24 -13.26 -3.44 -1.10
CA PRO A 24 -12.46 -4.58 -0.70
C PRO A 24 -11.03 -4.27 -1.14
N PHE A 25 -10.11 -4.27 -0.18
CA PHE A 25 -8.69 -4.05 -0.46
C PHE A 25 -8.25 -5.17 -1.40
N ILE A 26 -8.18 -4.90 -2.70
CA ILE A 26 -7.73 -5.90 -3.66
C ILE A 26 -6.22 -5.97 -3.51
N TRP A 27 -5.75 -7.07 -2.93
CA TRP A 27 -4.34 -7.38 -2.84
C TRP A 27 -3.80 -7.69 -4.25
N GLN A 28 -2.88 -6.86 -4.74
CA GLN A 28 -2.18 -7.09 -6.01
C GLN A 28 -0.81 -7.71 -5.78
N LYS A 29 -0.37 -8.61 -6.67
CA LYS A 29 0.97 -9.21 -6.58
C LYS A 29 2.05 -8.20 -7.00
N ALA A 30 3.05 -7.99 -6.15
CA ALA A 30 4.19 -7.12 -6.41
C ALA A 30 5.50 -7.73 -5.85
N HIS A 31 6.61 -7.04 -6.01
CA HIS A 31 7.90 -7.36 -5.38
C HIS A 31 8.37 -6.15 -4.56
N ALA A 32 9.15 -6.38 -3.51
CA ALA A 32 9.70 -5.30 -2.71
C ALA A 32 11.20 -5.44 -2.46
N THR A 33 11.97 -4.39 -2.75
CA THR A 33 13.37 -4.24 -2.34
C THR A 33 13.51 -3.08 -1.37
N PHE A 34 14.75 -2.76 -0.96
CA PHE A 34 15.00 -1.61 -0.11
C PHE A 34 16.22 -0.80 -0.51
N TYR A 35 16.20 0.47 -0.09
CA TYR A 35 17.29 1.42 -0.21
C TYR A 35 17.50 2.20 1.10
N GLY A 36 18.61 2.95 1.17
CA GLY A 36 18.99 3.76 2.33
C GLY A 36 19.57 2.94 3.49
N GLY A 37 19.90 3.63 4.57
CA GLY A 37 20.47 3.04 5.78
C GLY A 37 19.42 2.44 6.74
N ALA A 38 19.87 1.56 7.63
CA ALA A 38 19.05 0.96 8.69
C ALA A 38 18.47 2.01 9.67
N ASP A 39 19.15 3.14 9.82
CA ASP A 39 18.76 4.32 10.58
C ASP A 39 17.84 5.27 9.79
N ALA A 40 17.37 4.84 8.62
CA ALA A 40 16.63 5.63 7.64
C ALA A 40 17.45 6.75 6.98
N SER A 41 18.78 6.74 7.07
CA SER A 41 19.61 7.66 6.30
C SER A 41 19.35 7.49 4.80
N ASP A 42 19.42 8.59 4.06
CA ASP A 42 19.23 8.60 2.60
C ASP A 42 17.86 8.10 2.13
N THR A 43 16.88 7.97 3.05
CA THR A 43 15.50 7.68 2.72
C THR A 43 14.70 8.98 2.61
N MET A 44 13.73 9.00 1.69
CA MET A 44 12.77 10.09 1.62
C MET A 44 11.74 9.84 2.72
N GLY A 45 11.79 10.56 3.85
CA GLY A 45 10.82 10.42 4.94
C GLY A 45 9.46 11.06 4.63
N GLY A 46 8.36 10.58 5.24
CA GLY A 46 7.01 11.19 5.13
C GLY A 46 5.84 10.19 5.09
N ALA A 47 4.70 10.52 5.72
CA ALA A 47 3.77 9.55 6.29
C ALA A 47 2.35 9.53 5.70
N CYS A 48 1.74 8.35 5.76
CA CYS A 48 0.30 8.18 5.72
C CYS A 48 -0.36 8.96 6.85
N GLY A 49 -0.95 10.12 6.52
CA GLY A 49 -1.69 10.97 7.46
C GLY A 49 -0.89 12.12 8.06
N TYR A 50 -0.53 13.10 7.22
CA TYR A 50 -0.14 14.51 7.51
C TYR A 50 1.28 14.91 7.13
N GLY A 51 1.35 16.15 6.60
CA GLY A 51 2.42 16.68 5.75
C GLY A 51 3.50 17.46 6.50
N ASN A 52 4.23 18.35 5.83
CA ASN A 52 4.51 18.46 4.38
C ASN A 52 5.97 17.87 4.29
N LEU A 53 6.62 17.68 3.15
CA LEU A 53 7.18 18.88 2.58
C LEU A 53 8.15 18.58 1.41
N PHE A 54 8.20 19.41 0.38
CA PHE A 54 7.73 20.79 0.38
C PHE A 54 6.94 21.05 -0.91
N SER A 55 5.62 21.19 -0.79
CA SER A 55 4.63 21.49 -1.84
C SER A 55 4.25 20.32 -2.76
N GLU A 56 3.64 19.29 -2.17
CA GLU A 56 2.67 18.38 -2.78
C GLU A 56 2.95 17.66 -4.14
N GLY A 57 4.22 17.46 -4.53
CA GLY A 57 4.60 16.63 -5.71
C GLY A 57 4.35 15.12 -5.56
N TYR A 58 4.46 14.38 -6.68
CA TYR A 58 4.13 12.94 -6.86
C TYR A 58 4.32 12.08 -5.59
N GLY A 59 3.24 11.44 -5.12
CA GLY A 59 3.25 10.66 -3.87
C GLY A 59 2.38 11.21 -2.74
N THR A 60 1.65 12.29 -2.97
CA THR A 60 0.89 12.98 -1.91
C THR A 60 -0.34 12.26 -1.36
N ARG A 61 -0.79 11.15 -1.95
CA ARG A 61 -2.07 10.55 -1.52
C ARG A 61 -2.14 9.04 -1.70
N THR A 62 -1.01 8.33 -1.85
CA THR A 62 -1.02 6.89 -2.07
C THR A 62 -0.31 6.12 -0.96
N CYS A 63 -1.13 5.68 -0.01
CA CYS A 63 -0.71 4.81 1.07
C CYS A 63 -0.99 3.37 0.71
N TYR A 64 0.00 2.51 0.91
CA TYR A 64 -0.10 1.10 0.59
C TYR A 64 0.18 0.28 1.83
N LYS A 65 -0.72 -0.66 2.13
CA LYS A 65 -0.37 -1.76 3.02
C LYS A 65 0.38 -2.80 2.20
N ILE A 66 1.52 -3.20 2.73
CA ILE A 66 2.38 -4.22 2.14
C ILE A 66 2.62 -5.27 3.21
N ALA A 67 2.38 -6.52 2.84
CA ALA A 67 2.75 -7.67 3.65
C ALA A 67 3.57 -8.61 2.78
N CYS A 68 4.28 -9.54 3.41
CA CYS A 68 4.89 -10.64 2.68
C CYS A 68 3.90 -11.81 2.56
N ASP A 69 3.66 -12.33 1.34
CA ASP A 69 2.81 -13.52 1.14
C ASP A 69 3.61 -14.78 1.45
N ARG A 70 3.59 -15.20 2.73
CA ARG A 70 4.30 -16.40 3.19
C ARG A 70 3.84 -17.70 2.54
N LYS A 71 2.68 -17.72 1.86
CA LYS A 71 2.25 -18.90 1.09
C LYS A 71 3.01 -19.03 -0.24
N ARG A 72 3.65 -17.95 -0.70
CA ARG A 72 4.33 -17.88 -2.00
C ARG A 72 5.80 -17.49 -1.92
N ALA A 73 6.20 -16.73 -0.89
CA ALA A 73 7.58 -16.34 -0.63
C ALA A 73 8.31 -17.40 0.20
N ASP A 74 9.64 -17.43 0.12
CA ASP A 74 10.48 -18.27 0.97
C ASP A 74 10.28 -17.89 2.46
N PRO A 75 9.86 -18.83 3.32
CA PRO A 75 9.70 -18.62 4.75
C PRO A 75 10.94 -18.08 5.49
N LEU A 76 12.14 -18.25 4.95
CA LEU A 76 13.39 -17.76 5.53
C LEU A 76 13.56 -16.24 5.40
N PHE A 77 12.98 -15.64 4.36
CA PHE A 77 13.14 -14.21 4.05
C PHE A 77 11.85 -13.40 4.31
N CYS A 78 10.76 -14.08 4.67
CA CYS A 78 9.42 -13.53 4.81
C CYS A 78 8.94 -13.59 6.26
N LYS A 79 8.75 -12.44 6.92
CA LYS A 79 8.26 -12.39 8.31
C LYS A 79 6.75 -12.65 8.36
N PRO A 80 6.26 -13.54 9.26
CA PRO A 80 4.85 -13.85 9.38
C PRO A 80 4.07 -12.71 10.06
N ASP A 81 2.82 -12.53 9.67
CA ASP A 81 1.80 -11.69 10.33
C ASP A 81 2.17 -10.22 10.56
N VAL A 82 3.14 -9.69 9.80
CA VAL A 82 3.48 -8.27 9.80
C VAL A 82 3.00 -7.62 8.51
N THR A 83 2.33 -6.48 8.66
CA THR A 83 1.99 -5.59 7.56
C THR A 83 2.61 -4.23 7.84
N VAL A 84 3.30 -3.67 6.85
CA VAL A 84 3.82 -2.32 6.91
C VAL A 84 2.96 -1.41 6.03
N THR A 85 2.71 -0.20 6.52
CA THR A 85 2.08 0.84 5.71
C THR A 85 3.19 1.74 5.19
N VAL A 86 3.26 1.91 3.87
CA VAL A 86 4.24 2.76 3.21
C VAL A 86 3.54 3.83 2.38
N THR A 87 4.20 4.97 2.26
CA THR A 87 3.84 6.04 1.34
C THR A 87 4.77 5.96 0.14
N ALA A 88 4.22 5.93 -1.08
CA ALA A 88 5.04 6.04 -2.27
C ALA A 88 5.49 7.49 -2.44
N MET A 89 6.71 7.81 -2.01
CA MET A 89 7.24 9.17 -2.03
C MET A 89 8.20 9.45 -3.18
N ASN A 90 8.60 8.41 -3.91
CA ASN A 90 9.53 8.52 -5.01
C ASN A 90 9.09 7.66 -6.21
N PHE A 91 9.71 7.93 -7.35
CA PHE A 91 9.57 7.15 -8.57
C PHE A 91 10.81 6.26 -8.77
N CYS A 92 10.57 4.98 -9.04
CA CYS A 92 11.61 4.06 -9.45
C CYS A 92 11.58 3.89 -10.98
N PRO A 93 12.52 4.49 -11.74
CA PRO A 93 12.52 4.42 -13.19
C PRO A 93 12.83 3.00 -13.69
N PRO A 94 12.17 2.53 -14.77
CA PRO A 94 12.58 1.33 -15.47
C PRO A 94 14.01 1.45 -15.99
N ASN A 95 14.74 0.34 -15.94
CA ASN A 95 16.04 0.15 -16.55
C ASN A 95 16.03 -1.17 -17.33
N ASP A 96 15.55 -1.11 -18.57
CA ASP A 96 15.42 -2.29 -19.45
C ASP A 96 16.78 -2.83 -19.94
N ALA A 97 17.89 -2.15 -19.62
CA ALA A 97 19.24 -2.68 -19.85
C ALA A 97 19.65 -3.74 -18.82
N LEU A 98 18.94 -3.85 -17.69
CA LEU A 98 19.21 -4.83 -16.64
C LEU A 98 18.04 -5.83 -16.49
N PRO A 99 18.31 -7.08 -16.11
CA PRO A 99 17.27 -8.07 -15.82
C PRO A 99 16.35 -7.65 -14.67
N ASN A 100 15.06 -8.03 -14.74
CA ASN A 100 14.05 -7.66 -13.72
C ASN A 100 14.30 -8.26 -12.34
N ASP A 101 15.20 -9.23 -12.24
CA ASP A 101 15.65 -9.90 -11.02
C ASP A 101 17.09 -9.53 -10.63
N ASN A 102 17.72 -8.61 -11.36
CA ASN A 102 19.10 -8.17 -11.11
C ASN A 102 19.32 -6.71 -11.54
N GLY A 103 18.69 -5.77 -10.81
CA GLY A 103 18.85 -4.33 -11.01
C GLY A 103 17.78 -3.66 -11.88
N GLY A 104 17.02 -4.41 -12.68
CA GLY A 104 15.84 -3.95 -13.43
C GLY A 104 14.54 -4.03 -12.64
N TRP A 105 14.57 -3.81 -11.33
CA TRP A 105 13.46 -4.15 -10.41
C TRP A 105 12.11 -3.51 -10.77
N CYS A 106 12.15 -2.34 -11.38
CA CYS A 106 10.99 -1.51 -11.71
C CYS A 106 10.55 -1.64 -13.17
N ASN A 107 11.13 -2.58 -13.91
CA ASN A 107 10.76 -2.86 -15.29
C ASN A 107 9.35 -3.47 -15.36
N THR A 108 8.61 -3.07 -16.38
CA THR A 108 7.30 -3.65 -16.73
C THR A 108 7.46 -5.15 -17.03
N PRO A 109 6.47 -6.03 -16.73
CA PRO A 109 5.10 -5.78 -16.28
C PRO A 109 4.88 -5.91 -14.77
N ARG A 110 5.93 -6.06 -13.96
CA ARG A 110 5.78 -6.43 -12.55
C ARG A 110 5.74 -5.18 -11.69
N PRO A 111 4.68 -4.95 -10.90
CA PRO A 111 4.69 -3.89 -9.91
C PRO A 111 5.81 -4.11 -8.89
N HIS A 112 6.49 -3.02 -8.54
CA HIS A 112 7.63 -3.02 -7.63
C HIS A 112 7.48 -1.92 -6.57
N PHE A 113 7.92 -2.22 -5.35
CA PHE A 113 8.10 -1.24 -4.28
C PHE A 113 9.55 -1.22 -3.84
N ASP A 114 10.20 -0.07 -4.03
CA ASP A 114 11.48 0.18 -3.39
C ASP A 114 11.23 0.93 -2.08
N MET A 115 11.54 0.27 -0.97
CA MET A 115 11.15 0.70 0.37
C MET A 115 12.35 1.25 1.14
N ALA A 116 12.12 2.13 2.10
CA ALA A 116 13.14 2.41 3.11
C ALA A 116 13.50 1.10 3.85
N GLN A 117 14.80 0.81 4.03
CA GLN A 117 15.27 -0.37 4.77
C GLN A 117 14.52 -0.64 6.09
N PRO A 118 14.33 0.34 7.00
CA PRO A 118 13.61 0.10 8.26
C PRO A 118 12.12 -0.26 8.08
N ALA A 119 11.49 0.13 6.97
CA ALA A 119 10.13 -0.29 6.65
C ALA A 119 10.12 -1.70 6.04
N TRP A 120 11.06 -2.00 5.15
CA TRP A 120 11.21 -3.30 4.51
C TRP A 120 11.52 -4.40 5.53
N GLU A 121 12.44 -4.14 6.48
CA GLU A 121 12.82 -5.11 7.50
C GLU A 121 11.70 -5.44 8.49
N LYS A 122 10.57 -4.71 8.48
CA LYS A 122 9.37 -5.13 9.23
C LYS A 122 8.76 -6.40 8.63
N ILE A 123 8.82 -6.57 7.32
CA ILE A 123 8.21 -7.69 6.58
C ILE A 123 9.24 -8.66 5.98
N GLY A 124 10.51 -8.24 5.84
CA GLY A 124 11.61 -9.03 5.29
C GLY A 124 12.77 -9.25 6.26
N VAL A 125 13.68 -10.15 5.89
CA VAL A 125 14.95 -10.38 6.59
C VAL A 125 16.09 -9.80 5.74
N TYR A 126 16.90 -8.89 6.29
CA TYR A 126 17.91 -8.10 5.55
C TYR A 126 18.71 -8.89 4.50
N LYS A 127 19.18 -10.09 4.84
CA LYS A 127 19.95 -10.98 3.95
C LYS A 127 19.21 -11.40 2.67
N GLY A 128 17.88 -11.32 2.64
CA GLY A 128 17.07 -11.69 1.49
C GLY A 128 17.15 -10.68 0.35
N GLY A 129 17.39 -9.40 0.63
CA GLY A 129 17.50 -8.31 -0.37
C GLY A 129 16.22 -7.98 -1.14
N ILE A 130 15.34 -8.96 -1.34
CA ILE A 130 14.06 -8.86 -2.03
C ILE A 130 13.02 -9.74 -1.34
N ILE A 131 11.80 -9.25 -1.26
CA ILE A 131 10.64 -10.06 -0.91
C ILE A 131 9.88 -10.35 -2.20
N PRO A 132 9.98 -11.58 -2.73
CA PRO A 132 9.14 -11.97 -3.84
C PRO A 132 7.70 -12.09 -3.37
N HIS A 133 6.77 -11.52 -4.13
CA HIS A 133 5.33 -11.73 -3.93
C HIS A 133 4.79 -11.03 -2.68
N VAL A 134 4.92 -9.70 -2.64
CA VAL A 134 4.18 -8.89 -1.67
C VAL A 134 2.78 -8.58 -2.21
N PRO A 135 1.72 -8.87 -1.46
CA PRO A 135 0.41 -8.34 -1.73
C PRO A 135 0.43 -6.83 -1.41
N LYS A 136 0.03 -6.03 -2.39
CA LYS A 136 -0.19 -4.58 -2.30
C LYS A 136 -1.67 -4.33 -2.07
N ALA A 137 -2.07 -3.74 -0.95
CA ALA A 137 -3.42 -3.20 -0.85
C ALA A 137 -3.52 -1.96 -1.74
N ALA A 138 -4.64 -1.79 -2.45
CA ALA A 138 -4.95 -0.54 -3.13
C ALA A 138 -4.89 0.65 -2.16
N ASN A 139 -4.75 1.85 -2.70
CA ASN A 139 -4.60 3.09 -1.94
C ASN A 139 -5.56 3.16 -0.74
N ILE A 140 -5.02 3.33 0.47
CA ILE A 140 -5.81 3.44 1.72
C ILE A 140 -6.01 4.88 2.18
#